data_AF-A0A3N2D540-F1
#
_entry.id   AF-A0A3N2D540-F1
#
_cell.length_a   1.000
_cell.length_b   1.000
_cell.length_c   1.000
_cell.angle_alpha   90.00
_cell.angle_beta   90.00
_cell.angle_gamma   90.00
#
_symmetry.space_group_name_H-M   'P 1'
#
loop_
_entity.id
_entity.type
_entity.pdbx_description
1 polymer ?
#
loop_
_entity_poly.entity_id
_entity_poly.type
_entity_poly.pdbx_seq_one_letter_code
_entity_poly.pdbx_strand_id
1 'polypeptide(L)'
;MKYILLTITLLFANLASADIVAYSTTKQMREANYERYVLVKGNSLKSPIKKLKDHGKLGSPSPSIFYDFEVSTNGPWTVIKLPSTTSHWMHQNITYWFLGWGPDDPNYADSVVGLAVNHNGSSYAIYGTNDASEPQDSLYGETSNGISFVVNIPFDELAIDHKSKVPKAPAVVSGLRLPSGLKFSKVNIEYHGSLTDN
;
A
#
# COMPACT_ATOMS: atom_id res chain seq x y z
N MET A 1 46.93 13.08 -11.02
CA MET A 1 45.75 13.07 -10.12
C MET A 1 44.63 13.90 -10.74
N LYS A 2 43.64 13.29 -11.41
CA LYS A 2 42.54 14.03 -12.08
C LYS A 2 41.23 13.23 -12.20
N TYR A 3 40.92 12.37 -11.22
CA TYR A 3 39.75 11.46 -11.28
C TYR A 3 38.79 11.54 -10.08
N ILE A 4 38.98 12.47 -9.14
CA ILE A 4 38.13 12.54 -7.93
C ILE A 4 36.98 13.55 -8.10
N LEU A 5 37.16 14.59 -8.90
CA LEU A 5 36.15 15.66 -9.03
C LEU A 5 34.95 15.29 -9.92
N LEU A 6 35.15 14.46 -10.96
CA LEU A 6 34.08 14.10 -11.89
C LEU A 6 33.05 13.13 -11.26
N THR A 7 33.53 12.23 -10.40
CA THR A 7 32.70 11.23 -9.72
C THR A 7 31.81 11.85 -8.66
N ILE A 8 32.29 12.87 -7.96
CA ILE A 8 31.56 13.58 -6.92
C ILE A 8 30.39 14.38 -7.53
N THR A 9 30.61 15.10 -8.64
CA THR A 9 29.56 15.87 -9.31
C THR A 9 28.46 14.99 -9.91
N LEU A 10 28.81 13.83 -10.50
CA LEU A 10 27.81 12.87 -10.98
C LEU A 10 27.00 12.26 -9.84
N LEU A 11 27.61 12.02 -8.67
CA LEU A 11 26.93 11.48 -7.50
C LEU A 11 25.87 12.47 -6.98
N PHE A 12 26.22 13.75 -6.85
CA PHE A 12 25.30 14.79 -6.38
C PHE A 12 24.15 15.08 -7.37
N ALA A 13 24.41 15.04 -8.68
CA ALA A 13 23.35 15.21 -9.68
C ALA A 13 22.33 14.05 -9.66
N ASN A 14 22.81 12.81 -9.47
CA ASN A 14 21.94 11.64 -9.35
C ASN A 14 21.12 11.66 -8.05
N LEU A 15 21.72 12.05 -6.92
CA LEU A 15 21.03 12.19 -5.63
C LEU A 15 19.92 13.26 -5.68
N ALA A 16 20.21 14.45 -6.22
CA ALA A 16 19.20 15.49 -6.38
C ALA A 16 18.05 15.06 -7.31
N SER A 17 18.32 14.23 -8.32
CA SER A 17 17.28 13.69 -9.20
C SER A 17 16.39 12.66 -8.48
N ALA A 18 16.97 11.83 -7.60
CA ALA A 18 16.24 10.82 -6.83
C ALA A 18 15.26 11.48 -5.87
N ASP A 19 15.69 12.52 -5.14
CA ASP A 19 14.85 13.25 -4.19
C ASP A 19 13.69 13.98 -4.89
N ILE A 20 13.92 14.54 -6.08
CA ILE A 20 12.87 15.17 -6.88
C ILE A 20 11.86 14.13 -7.38
N VAL A 21 12.32 12.96 -7.82
CA VAL A 21 11.45 11.84 -8.23
C VAL A 21 10.65 11.32 -7.04
N ALA A 22 11.27 11.17 -5.87
CA ALA A 22 10.62 10.76 -4.63
C ALA A 22 9.51 11.73 -4.23
N TYR A 23 9.84 13.02 -4.20
CA TYR A 23 8.90 14.08 -3.86
C TYR A 23 7.72 14.14 -4.84
N SER A 24 7.99 14.12 -6.15
CA SER A 24 6.93 14.18 -7.17
C SER A 24 6.05 12.94 -7.17
N THR A 25 6.63 11.76 -6.96
CA THR A 25 5.88 10.49 -6.84
C THR A 25 4.99 10.52 -5.60
N THR A 26 5.55 10.87 -4.44
CA THR A 26 4.79 10.98 -3.18
C THR A 26 3.64 11.97 -3.31
N LYS A 27 3.91 13.14 -3.89
CA LYS A 27 2.91 14.16 -4.15
C LYS A 27 1.78 13.63 -5.03
N GLN A 28 2.10 12.94 -6.13
CA GLN A 28 1.11 12.33 -6.99
C GLN A 28 0.25 11.30 -6.24
N MET A 29 0.87 10.42 -5.45
CA MET A 29 0.18 9.37 -4.68
C MET A 29 -0.79 9.93 -3.63
N ARG A 30 -0.46 11.08 -3.05
CA ARG A 30 -1.27 11.78 -2.04
C ARG A 30 -2.39 12.63 -2.66
N GLU A 31 -2.10 13.37 -3.71
CA GLU A 31 -3.02 14.40 -4.23
C GLU A 31 -3.95 13.88 -5.33
N ALA A 32 -3.56 12.82 -6.06
CA ALA A 32 -4.39 12.34 -7.15
C ALA A 32 -5.60 11.54 -6.63
N ASN A 33 -6.70 11.63 -7.37
CA ASN A 33 -7.95 10.94 -7.04
C ASN A 33 -7.88 9.45 -7.43
N TYR A 34 -7.34 8.63 -6.54
CA TYR A 34 -7.29 7.18 -6.70
C TYR A 34 -8.51 6.49 -6.09
N GLU A 35 -9.04 5.51 -6.83
CA GLU A 35 -9.74 4.40 -6.19
C GLU A 35 -8.70 3.48 -5.55
N ARG A 36 -8.95 3.07 -4.30
CA ARG A 36 -7.98 2.29 -3.51
C ARG A 36 -8.56 0.95 -3.13
N TYR A 37 -7.73 -0.07 -3.24
CA TYR A 37 -8.10 -1.46 -3.05
C TYR A 37 -7.05 -2.17 -2.22
N VAL A 38 -7.45 -3.10 -1.37
CA VAL A 38 -6.57 -3.99 -0.63
C VAL A 38 -6.92 -5.42 -1.01
N LEU A 39 -5.97 -6.13 -1.61
CA LEU A 39 -6.08 -7.52 -1.99
C LEU A 39 -5.30 -8.34 -0.99
N VAL A 40 -5.95 -9.35 -0.44
CA VAL A 40 -5.37 -10.20 0.61
C VAL A 40 -5.57 -11.66 0.27
N LYS A 41 -4.54 -12.46 0.52
CA LYS A 41 -4.61 -13.92 0.51
C LYS A 41 -3.85 -14.45 1.72
N GLY A 42 -4.35 -15.50 2.34
CA GLY A 42 -3.57 -16.22 3.34
C GLY A 42 -4.34 -17.33 4.00
N ASN A 43 -3.65 -18.41 4.35
CA ASN A 43 -4.23 -19.54 5.07
C ASN A 43 -4.57 -19.16 6.52
N SER A 44 -3.79 -18.25 7.10
CA SER A 44 -4.00 -17.72 8.45
C SER A 44 -5.06 -16.61 8.51
N LEU A 45 -5.48 -16.07 7.35
CA LEU A 45 -6.46 -14.99 7.28
C LEU A 45 -7.89 -15.55 7.35
N LYS A 46 -8.37 -15.75 8.57
CA LYS A 46 -9.69 -16.31 8.86
C LYS A 46 -10.84 -15.39 8.43
N SER A 47 -10.67 -14.07 8.63
CA SER A 47 -11.70 -13.10 8.25
C SER A 47 -11.11 -11.73 7.94
N PRO A 48 -11.15 -11.30 6.67
CA PRO A 48 -10.72 -9.96 6.29
C PRO A 48 -11.61 -8.87 6.91
N ILE A 49 -12.91 -9.14 7.05
CA ILE A 49 -13.86 -8.19 7.65
C ILE A 49 -13.57 -7.98 9.13
N LYS A 50 -13.28 -9.06 9.87
CA LYS A 50 -12.89 -8.94 11.28
C LYS A 50 -11.62 -8.09 11.39
N LYS A 51 -10.65 -8.31 10.52
CA LYS A 51 -9.39 -7.57 10.51
C LYS A 51 -9.59 -6.06 10.30
N LEU A 52 -10.47 -5.67 9.38
CA LEU A 52 -10.86 -4.27 9.18
C LEU A 52 -11.58 -3.67 10.40
N LYS A 53 -12.46 -4.45 11.04
CA LYS A 53 -13.14 -4.01 12.27
C LYS A 53 -12.19 -3.82 13.44
N ASP A 54 -11.18 -4.69 13.55
CA ASP A 54 -10.15 -4.58 14.59
C ASP A 54 -9.29 -3.33 14.34
N HIS A 55 -8.89 -3.09 13.08
CA HIS A 55 -8.19 -1.87 12.68
C HIS A 55 -9.00 -0.61 13.02
N GLY A 56 -10.30 -0.61 12.69
CA GLY A 56 -11.19 0.52 12.97
C GLY A 56 -11.33 0.87 14.45
N LYS A 57 -10.95 -0.02 15.38
CA LYS A 57 -11.02 0.24 16.83
C LYS A 57 -9.73 0.84 17.41
N LEU A 58 -8.66 0.98 16.61
CA LEU A 58 -7.36 1.44 17.11
C LEU A 58 -7.34 2.94 17.45
N GLY A 59 -8.19 3.75 16.82
CA GLY A 59 -8.19 5.18 17.09
C GLY A 59 -8.99 5.57 18.34
N SER A 60 -8.91 6.87 18.65
CA SER A 60 -9.54 7.45 19.85
C SER A 60 -11.04 7.19 19.86
N PRO A 61 -11.63 6.82 21.01
CA PRO A 61 -12.99 6.28 21.12
C PRO A 61 -14.14 7.24 20.77
N SER A 62 -13.88 8.46 20.30
CA SER A 62 -14.94 9.41 19.94
C SER A 62 -14.50 10.53 19.00
N PRO A 63 -15.33 10.91 18.02
CA PRO A 63 -16.53 10.21 17.54
C PRO A 63 -16.19 9.05 16.59
N SER A 64 -17.03 8.01 16.57
CA SER A 64 -16.93 6.95 15.56
C SER A 64 -17.66 7.33 14.26
N ILE A 65 -17.10 6.91 13.12
CA ILE A 65 -17.62 7.15 11.78
C ILE A 65 -17.81 5.80 11.09
N PHE A 66 -18.94 5.63 10.39
CA PHE A 66 -19.20 4.44 9.59
C PHE A 66 -18.73 4.65 8.15
N TYR A 67 -17.99 3.67 7.63
CA TYR A 67 -17.49 3.67 6.27
C TYR A 67 -17.99 2.44 5.50
N ASP A 68 -18.39 2.66 4.25
CA ASP A 68 -18.78 1.61 3.33
C ASP A 68 -17.54 1.06 2.61
N PHE A 69 -17.17 -0.16 2.96
CA PHE A 69 -16.21 -0.97 2.22
C PHE A 69 -16.96 -1.83 1.21
N GLU A 70 -16.29 -2.19 0.13
CA GLU A 70 -16.83 -3.05 -0.91
C GLU A 70 -15.94 -4.27 -1.05
N VAL A 71 -16.50 -5.48 -0.96
CA VAL A 71 -15.72 -6.72 -0.89
C VAL A 71 -16.11 -7.67 -2.00
N SER A 72 -15.12 -8.22 -2.66
CA SER A 72 -15.26 -9.23 -3.71
C SER A 72 -14.20 -10.33 -3.53
N THR A 73 -14.26 -11.36 -4.36
CA THR A 73 -13.27 -12.44 -4.39
C THR A 73 -12.79 -12.67 -5.81
N ASN A 74 -11.52 -13.06 -5.94
CA ASN A 74 -10.91 -13.45 -7.20
C ASN A 74 -9.93 -14.61 -6.97
N GLY A 75 -10.39 -15.84 -7.17
CA GLY A 75 -9.63 -17.03 -6.81
C GLY A 75 -9.28 -17.01 -5.30
N PRO A 76 -8.00 -17.17 -4.91
CA PRO A 76 -7.59 -17.18 -3.51
C PRO A 76 -7.54 -15.78 -2.87
N TRP A 77 -7.82 -14.72 -3.64
CA TRP A 77 -7.75 -13.35 -3.14
C TRP A 77 -9.12 -12.85 -2.71
N THR A 78 -9.17 -12.22 -1.54
CA THR A 78 -10.25 -11.28 -1.21
C THR A 78 -9.83 -9.89 -1.69
N VAL A 79 -10.71 -9.20 -2.40
CA VAL A 79 -10.49 -7.84 -2.91
C VAL A 79 -11.39 -6.89 -2.14
N ILE A 80 -10.81 -5.91 -1.46
CA ILE A 80 -11.52 -4.93 -0.65
C ILE A 80 -11.32 -3.56 -1.30
N LYS A 81 -12.36 -2.98 -1.86
CA LYS A 81 -12.39 -1.57 -2.24
C LYS A 81 -12.61 -0.71 -1.00
N LEU A 82 -11.72 0.25 -0.80
CA LEU A 82 -11.78 1.20 0.30
C LEU A 82 -12.71 2.37 -0.06
N PRO A 83 -13.30 3.05 0.94
CA PRO A 83 -14.05 4.29 0.72
C PRO A 83 -13.24 5.29 -0.10
N SER A 84 -13.90 6.05 -0.98
CA SER A 84 -13.26 7.06 -1.84
C SER A 84 -12.55 8.17 -1.05
N THR A 85 -12.93 8.37 0.21
CA THR A 85 -12.32 9.33 1.14
C THR A 85 -11.03 8.82 1.79
N THR A 86 -10.65 7.56 1.57
CA THR A 86 -9.47 6.98 2.21
C THR A 86 -8.19 7.65 1.73
N SER A 87 -7.42 8.20 2.67
CA SER A 87 -6.16 8.87 2.40
C SER A 87 -5.09 7.90 1.88
N HIS A 88 -4.01 8.47 1.34
CA HIS A 88 -2.84 7.70 0.92
C HIS A 88 -2.23 6.94 2.11
N TRP A 89 -2.01 7.65 3.21
CA TRP A 89 -1.45 7.09 4.44
C TRP A 89 -2.31 5.94 4.99
N MET A 90 -3.62 6.16 5.07
CA MET A 90 -4.54 5.15 5.59
C MET A 90 -4.58 3.90 4.72
N HIS A 91 -4.48 4.05 3.39
CA HIS A 91 -4.40 2.92 2.48
C HIS A 91 -3.15 2.07 2.71
N GLN A 92 -1.98 2.69 2.93
CA GLN A 92 -0.77 1.97 3.27
C GLN A 92 -0.89 1.27 4.63
N ASN A 93 -1.43 1.96 5.63
CA ASN A 93 -1.61 1.42 6.98
C ASN A 93 -2.56 0.22 6.99
N ILE A 94 -3.72 0.31 6.32
CA ILE A 94 -4.64 -0.83 6.20
C ILE A 94 -3.96 -1.98 5.46
N THR A 95 -3.22 -1.70 4.38
CA THR A 95 -2.49 -2.73 3.63
C THR A 95 -1.49 -3.45 4.53
N TYR A 96 -0.69 -2.70 5.28
CA TYR A 96 0.29 -3.25 6.22
C TYR A 96 -0.39 -4.02 7.36
N TRP A 97 -1.47 -3.48 7.93
CA TRP A 97 -2.24 -4.12 8.99
C TRP A 97 -2.63 -5.55 8.62
N PHE A 98 -3.01 -5.80 7.37
CA PHE A 98 -3.36 -7.14 6.90
C PHE A 98 -2.23 -8.16 6.96
N LEU A 99 -0.96 -7.76 6.81
CA LEU A 99 0.19 -8.64 7.05
C LEU A 99 0.27 -9.10 8.49
N GLY A 100 -0.29 -8.32 9.42
CA GLY A 100 -0.28 -8.62 10.85
C GLY A 100 1.13 -8.71 11.40
N TRP A 101 1.22 -9.14 12.65
CA TRP A 101 2.50 -9.40 13.31
C TRP A 101 2.49 -10.83 13.84
N GLY A 102 3.11 -11.76 13.12
CA GLY A 102 3.26 -13.13 13.61
C GLY A 102 4.32 -13.18 14.72
N PRO A 103 4.13 -13.93 15.82
CA PRO A 103 3.02 -14.85 16.14
C PRO A 103 1.82 -14.23 16.89
N ASP A 104 1.85 -12.94 17.23
CA ASP A 104 0.87 -12.29 18.12
C ASP A 104 -0.49 -12.04 17.46
N ASP A 105 -0.53 -11.94 16.13
CA ASP A 105 -1.76 -11.90 15.33
C ASP A 105 -2.07 -13.28 14.74
N PRO A 106 -3.12 -13.99 15.20
CA PRO A 106 -3.53 -15.27 14.62
C PRO A 106 -4.41 -15.14 13.36
N ASN A 107 -4.60 -13.92 12.83
CA ASN A 107 -5.44 -13.60 11.67
C ASN A 107 -4.67 -12.74 10.65
N TYR A 108 -3.54 -13.22 10.14
CA TYR A 108 -2.75 -12.50 9.13
C TYR A 108 -2.88 -13.03 7.71
N ALA A 109 -2.61 -12.16 6.74
CA ALA A 109 -2.47 -12.52 5.33
C ALA A 109 -1.04 -13.00 5.03
N ASP A 110 -0.91 -14.06 4.22
CA ASP A 110 0.38 -14.53 3.72
C ASP A 110 0.95 -13.56 2.66
N SER A 111 0.05 -12.84 1.96
CA SER A 111 0.44 -11.75 1.06
C SER A 111 -0.65 -10.69 1.00
N VAL A 112 -0.20 -9.44 0.86
CA VAL A 112 -1.08 -8.28 0.69
C VAL A 112 -0.66 -7.48 -0.53
N VAL A 113 -1.63 -6.84 -1.17
CA VAL A 113 -1.40 -5.82 -2.20
C VAL A 113 -2.38 -4.67 -1.97
N GLY A 114 -1.87 -3.48 -1.65
CA GLY A 114 -2.61 -2.23 -1.75
C GLY A 114 -2.48 -1.70 -3.18
N LEU A 115 -3.58 -1.56 -3.91
CA LEU A 115 -3.62 -1.08 -5.28
C LEU A 115 -4.39 0.24 -5.34
N ALA A 116 -3.78 1.26 -5.92
CA ALA A 116 -4.42 2.54 -6.18
C ALA A 116 -4.50 2.78 -7.69
N VAL A 117 -5.69 3.03 -8.21
CA VAL A 117 -5.95 3.26 -9.65
C VAL A 117 -6.67 4.57 -9.85
N ASN A 118 -6.11 5.43 -10.71
CA ASN A 118 -6.72 6.69 -11.13
C ASN A 118 -7.28 6.50 -12.55
N HIS A 119 -8.47 7.06 -12.82
CA HIS A 119 -9.11 7.03 -14.13
C HIS A 119 -8.24 7.68 -15.24
N ASN A 120 -7.32 8.57 -14.87
CA ASN A 120 -6.39 9.23 -15.80
C ASN A 120 -5.16 8.36 -16.17
N GLY A 121 -5.13 7.10 -15.73
CA GLY A 121 -4.12 6.12 -16.13
C GLY A 121 -2.90 6.02 -15.20
N SER A 122 -2.79 6.87 -14.19
CA SER A 122 -1.80 6.66 -13.12
C SER A 122 -2.29 5.57 -12.17
N SER A 123 -1.39 4.69 -11.76
CA SER A 123 -1.65 3.70 -10.71
C SER A 123 -0.37 3.38 -9.97
N TYR A 124 -0.51 2.82 -8.77
CA TYR A 124 0.60 2.22 -8.04
C TYR A 124 0.09 1.03 -7.24
N ALA A 125 0.99 0.08 -6.99
CA ALA A 125 0.79 -0.96 -6.01
C ALA A 125 1.81 -0.83 -4.89
N ILE A 126 1.39 -1.19 -3.68
CA ILE A 126 2.23 -1.50 -2.53
C ILE A 126 1.94 -2.95 -2.12
N TYR A 127 2.93 -3.71 -1.70
CA TYR A 127 2.76 -5.12 -1.37
C TYR A 127 3.85 -5.58 -0.42
N GLY A 128 3.55 -6.67 0.27
CA GLY A 128 4.47 -7.32 1.19
C GLY A 128 4.03 -8.75 1.45
N THR A 129 4.90 -9.49 2.12
CA THR A 129 4.64 -10.85 2.57
C THR A 129 4.96 -10.97 4.06
N ASN A 130 4.40 -11.97 4.73
CA ASN A 130 4.75 -12.23 6.13
C ASN A 130 6.04 -13.09 6.23
N ASP A 131 7.04 -12.78 5.42
CA ASP A 131 8.34 -13.44 5.41
C ASP A 131 9.25 -12.75 6.45
N ALA A 132 9.70 -13.50 7.44
CA ALA A 132 10.57 -13.00 8.51
C ALA A 132 11.94 -12.50 8.02
N SER A 133 12.30 -12.76 6.77
CA SER A 133 13.52 -12.23 6.13
C SER A 133 13.33 -10.84 5.51
N GLU A 134 12.09 -10.36 5.36
CA GLU A 134 11.79 -9.01 4.89
C GLU A 134 11.95 -7.98 6.04
N PRO A 135 12.32 -6.71 5.73
CA PRO A 135 12.40 -5.66 6.74
C PRO A 135 11.05 -5.47 7.44
N GLN A 136 11.05 -5.53 8.77
CA GLN A 136 9.87 -5.20 9.56
C GLN A 136 9.46 -3.74 9.31
N ASP A 137 8.16 -3.50 9.28
CA ASP A 137 7.57 -2.17 9.07
C ASP A 137 7.81 -1.55 7.68
N SER A 138 8.12 -2.35 6.67
CA SER A 138 8.24 -1.88 5.29
C SER A 138 7.25 -2.56 4.33
N LEU A 139 6.81 -1.82 3.31
CA LEU A 139 6.13 -2.33 2.13
C LEU A 139 6.94 -1.98 0.88
N TYR A 140 6.91 -2.86 -0.10
CA TYR A 140 7.46 -2.63 -1.43
C TYR A 140 6.41 -1.97 -2.33
N GLY A 141 6.82 -1.14 -3.28
CA GLY A 141 5.88 -0.51 -4.20
C GLY A 141 6.42 -0.26 -5.60
N GLU A 142 5.49 -0.17 -6.54
CA GLU A 142 5.76 0.09 -7.95
C GLU A 142 4.64 0.94 -8.55
N THR A 143 4.99 1.98 -9.29
CA THR A 143 4.06 2.83 -10.04
C THR A 143 3.86 2.35 -11.48
N SER A 144 2.81 2.82 -12.16
CA SER A 144 2.54 2.46 -13.56
C SER A 144 3.56 2.98 -14.57
N ASN A 145 4.40 3.95 -14.18
CA ASN A 145 5.55 4.40 -14.97
C ASN A 145 6.86 3.67 -14.60
N GLY A 146 6.79 2.60 -13.79
CA GLY A 146 7.93 1.73 -13.48
C GLY A 146 8.88 2.27 -12.42
N ILE A 147 8.44 3.22 -11.59
CA ILE A 147 9.20 3.70 -10.43
C ILE A 147 8.96 2.74 -9.28
N SER A 148 10.03 2.09 -8.82
CA SER A 148 10.01 1.25 -7.62
C SER A 148 10.38 2.05 -6.37
N PHE A 149 9.74 1.73 -5.26
CA PHE A 149 9.94 2.41 -3.99
C PHE A 149 9.69 1.47 -2.81
N VAL A 150 10.15 1.88 -1.63
CA VAL A 150 9.84 1.26 -0.35
C VAL A 150 9.09 2.29 0.49
N VAL A 151 8.01 1.86 1.14
CA VAL A 151 7.27 2.65 2.11
C VAL A 151 7.61 2.13 3.49
N ASN A 152 8.05 3.02 4.39
CA ASN A 152 8.19 2.69 5.80
C ASN A 152 6.93 3.11 6.57
N ILE A 153 6.33 2.15 7.26
CA ILE A 153 5.18 2.33 8.15
C ILE A 153 5.72 2.51 9.57
N PRO A 154 5.14 3.35 10.45
CA PRO A 154 4.03 4.27 10.23
C PRO A 154 4.42 5.64 9.64
N PHE A 155 5.70 5.86 9.33
CA PHE A 155 6.27 7.19 9.05
C PHE A 155 5.90 7.79 7.68
N ASP A 156 5.24 7.04 6.80
CA ASP A 156 4.91 7.45 5.41
C ASP A 156 6.14 7.96 4.64
N GLU A 157 7.32 7.44 4.98
CA GLU A 157 8.55 7.79 4.33
C GLU A 157 8.72 6.90 3.10
N LEU A 158 8.75 7.52 1.92
CA LEU A 158 9.09 6.86 0.67
C LEU A 158 10.61 6.92 0.44
N ALA A 159 11.25 5.77 0.45
CA ALA A 159 12.61 5.62 -0.05
C ALA A 159 12.55 5.10 -1.50
N ILE A 160 12.99 5.91 -2.46
CA ILE A 160 13.12 5.45 -3.85
C ILE A 160 14.30 4.48 -3.93
N ASP A 161 14.03 3.23 -4.25
CA ASP A 161 15.06 2.22 -4.45
C ASP A 161 15.45 2.16 -5.94
N HIS A 162 16.54 2.84 -6.29
CA HIS A 162 17.15 2.74 -7.62
C HIS A 162 17.92 1.43 -7.83
N LYS A 163 18.08 0.60 -6.80
CA LYS A 163 18.91 -0.61 -6.80
C LYS A 163 18.08 -1.89 -6.85
N SER A 164 17.04 -1.97 -7.70
CA SER A 164 16.50 -3.24 -8.25
C SER A 164 16.18 -4.38 -7.25
N LYS A 165 16.11 -4.10 -5.94
CA LYS A 165 15.88 -5.09 -4.88
C LYS A 165 14.42 -5.16 -4.45
N VAL A 166 13.61 -4.22 -4.91
CA VAL A 166 12.16 -4.31 -4.83
C VAL A 166 11.73 -5.49 -5.71
N PRO A 167 11.01 -6.48 -5.16
CA PRO A 167 10.44 -7.56 -5.96
C PRO A 167 9.53 -7.02 -7.07
N LYS A 168 8.97 -7.88 -7.92
CA LYS A 168 7.90 -7.45 -8.83
C LYS A 168 6.55 -7.52 -8.12
N ALA A 169 5.65 -6.60 -8.46
CA ALA A 169 4.28 -6.67 -7.96
C ALA A 169 3.63 -8.03 -8.30
N PRO A 170 2.80 -8.61 -7.40
CA PRO A 170 2.15 -9.89 -7.65
C PRO A 170 1.28 -9.88 -8.92
N ALA A 171 1.26 -10.99 -9.65
CA ALA A 171 0.53 -11.12 -10.92
C ALA A 171 -0.99 -10.84 -10.85
N VAL A 172 -1.59 -10.90 -9.66
CA VAL A 172 -3.01 -10.56 -9.46
C VAL A 172 -3.33 -9.11 -9.81
N VAL A 173 -2.33 -8.22 -9.77
CA VAL A 173 -2.42 -6.83 -10.23
C VAL A 173 -1.62 -6.62 -11.52
N SER A 174 -1.61 -7.60 -12.42
CA SER A 174 -0.88 -7.50 -13.70
C SER A 174 -1.19 -6.17 -14.42
N GLY A 175 -0.14 -5.40 -14.73
CA GLY A 175 -0.28 -4.08 -15.33
C GLY A 175 -0.96 -3.04 -14.42
N LEU A 176 -0.95 -3.26 -13.10
CA LEU A 176 -1.54 -2.43 -12.04
C LEU A 176 -3.04 -2.16 -12.24
N ARG A 177 -3.78 -3.19 -12.63
CA ARG A 177 -5.24 -3.16 -12.82
C ARG A 177 -5.90 -4.34 -12.13
N LEU A 178 -7.15 -4.14 -11.68
CA LEU A 178 -7.99 -5.23 -11.22
C LEU A 178 -8.55 -6.04 -12.39
N PRO A 179 -8.84 -7.34 -12.18
CA PRO A 179 -9.64 -8.11 -13.11
C PRO A 179 -11.00 -7.46 -13.39
N SER A 180 -11.46 -7.53 -14.64
CA SER A 180 -12.79 -7.08 -15.01
C SER A 180 -13.88 -8.00 -14.47
N GLY A 181 -15.04 -7.44 -14.10
CA GLY A 181 -16.23 -8.23 -13.75
C GLY A 181 -16.35 -8.67 -12.29
N LEU A 182 -15.52 -8.12 -11.39
CA LEU A 182 -15.69 -8.31 -9.95
C LEU A 182 -17.05 -7.79 -9.48
N LYS A 183 -17.76 -8.62 -8.71
CA LYS A 183 -19.01 -8.23 -8.06
C LYS A 183 -18.73 -7.92 -6.60
N PHE A 184 -18.95 -6.66 -6.23
CA PHE A 184 -18.71 -6.20 -4.86
C PHE A 184 -19.99 -6.28 -4.01
N SER A 185 -19.81 -6.71 -2.77
CA SER A 185 -20.82 -6.64 -1.72
C SER A 185 -20.40 -5.58 -0.71
N LYS A 186 -21.34 -4.72 -0.32
CA LYS A 186 -21.06 -3.66 0.66
C LYS A 186 -20.95 -4.22 2.07
N VAL A 187 -19.99 -3.71 2.82
CA VAL A 187 -19.78 -3.99 4.24
C VAL A 187 -19.56 -2.67 4.95
N ASN A 188 -20.45 -2.37 5.89
CA ASN A 188 -20.36 -1.16 6.69
C ASN A 188 -19.52 -1.42 7.96
N ILE A 189 -18.50 -0.59 8.20
CA ILE A 189 -17.55 -0.76 9.29
C ILE A 189 -17.44 0.52 10.10
N GLU A 190 -17.58 0.39 11.42
CA GLU A 190 -17.35 1.45 12.38
C GLU A 190 -15.84 1.69 12.56
N TYR A 191 -15.42 2.94 12.47
CA TYR A 191 -14.07 3.42 12.71
C TYR A 191 -14.06 4.46 13.81
N HIS A 192 -13.17 4.30 14.78
CA HIS A 192 -12.81 5.26 15.81
C HIS A 192 -11.66 6.08 15.23
N GLY A 193 -11.92 7.32 14.79
CA GLY A 193 -10.99 8.12 13.99
C GLY A 193 -11.39 8.22 12.51
N SER A 194 -10.57 8.89 11.70
CA SER A 194 -10.89 9.15 10.30
C SER A 194 -10.03 8.32 9.34
N LEU A 195 -10.65 7.84 8.25
CA LEU A 195 -9.91 7.32 7.10
C LEU A 195 -9.23 8.41 6.26
N THR A 196 -9.46 9.68 6.58
CA THR A 196 -8.95 10.85 5.82
C THR A 196 -7.64 11.41 6.35
N ASP A 197 -7.19 10.95 7.52
CA ASP A 197 -6.01 11.53 8.19
C ASP A 197 -4.73 11.16 7.42
N ASN A 198 -3.79 12.10 7.36
CA ASN A 198 -2.45 11.94 6.80
C ASN A 198 -1.42 12.02 7.93
#